data_AF-A0AAU1URH9-F1
#
_entry.id   AF-A0AAU1URH9-F1
#
_cell.length_a   1.000
_cell.length_b   1.000
_cell.length_c   1.000
_cell.angle_alpha   90.00
_cell.angle_beta   90.00
_cell.angle_gamma   90.00
#
_symmetry.space_group_name_H-M   'P 1'
#
loop_
_entity.id
_entity.type
_entity.pdbx_description
1 polymer ?
#
loop_
_entity_poly.entity_id
_entity_poly.type
_entity_poly.pdbx_seq_one_letter_code
_entity_poly.pdbx_strand_id
1 'polypeptide(L)'
;MGDLRADWRLRLRREGAHGPICGAGVLVDQNTALTCAHVVRTPDAVMWLEFAENSDIEPVTARVLPGGWLRASEDVAVLGLDSPRPQARPAPLEPALWGGMEVYATGYARGFDDGMSLWGRIGGASGERVQLDAVTKAEVVRKGFSGAAVCTRPQEGRPARVVGLVVSWRGDMEEVRPEDNRLAFSYLVPVARIAELSPVIKELSGPHAWDRPFEERLTRWFEDPDEDPVKITVVPPGVGKDRSLRHLEHRAQVVHRGGSSRPDLADHALDQITFPTGEYLAYWDWLRGTGPRPAQAADRAPVRPVTVLVDGLDREPEPDALIELLGRLRVLGFRLLLVFRHEGGTGWNAARDKLLRPALSSHADALLDRLQRAEFSRAVRLGVVDSASLHTLTETADRRRQQRRLIDALADSQQQLTRLRELIRTVRADLRHPGGRV
;
A
#
# COMPACT_ATOMS: atom_id res chain seq x y z
N MET A 1 -21.18 -6.83 4.73
CA MET A 1 -20.84 -7.96 3.82
C MET A 1 -19.89 -7.42 2.77
N GLY A 2 -18.61 -7.21 3.11
CA GLY A 2 -17.74 -6.30 2.35
C GLY A 2 -16.28 -6.72 2.21
N ASP A 3 -15.94 -7.99 2.42
CA ASP A 3 -14.53 -8.42 2.55
C ASP A 3 -14.20 -9.67 1.71
N LEU A 4 -14.84 -9.81 0.54
CA LEU A 4 -14.53 -10.88 -0.41
C LEU A 4 -13.72 -10.41 -1.62
N ARG A 5 -13.62 -9.11 -1.89
CA ARG A 5 -12.81 -8.57 -2.99
C ARG A 5 -11.33 -8.55 -2.63
N ALA A 6 -10.50 -9.17 -3.46
CA ALA A 6 -9.08 -9.34 -3.30
C ALA A 6 -8.33 -8.97 -4.59
N ASP A 7 -7.46 -7.97 -4.49
CA ASP A 7 -6.61 -7.51 -5.61
C ASP A 7 -5.50 -8.51 -5.97
N TRP A 8 -5.42 -9.65 -5.30
CA TRP A 8 -4.36 -10.64 -5.51
C TRP A 8 -4.84 -11.93 -6.16
N ARG A 9 -6.16 -12.11 -6.40
CA ARG A 9 -6.67 -13.29 -7.11
C ARG A 9 -6.57 -13.08 -8.61
N LEU A 10 -5.92 -14.04 -9.27
CA LEU A 10 -5.58 -13.92 -10.69
C LEU A 10 -6.31 -14.96 -11.53
N ARG A 11 -6.78 -14.55 -12.69
CA ARG A 11 -7.15 -15.42 -13.82
C ARG A 11 -5.95 -15.53 -14.74
N LEU A 12 -5.56 -16.75 -15.09
CA LEU A 12 -4.45 -16.98 -16.01
C LEU A 12 -4.99 -17.35 -17.38
N ARG A 13 -4.43 -16.73 -18.41
CA ARG A 13 -4.76 -16.97 -19.82
C ARG A 13 -3.49 -17.32 -20.60
N ARG A 14 -3.65 -18.18 -21.59
CA ARG A 14 -2.62 -18.47 -22.60
C ARG A 14 -2.96 -17.71 -23.88
N GLU A 15 -1.96 -17.48 -24.72
CA GLU A 15 -2.09 -16.93 -26.08
C GLU A 15 -2.49 -15.45 -26.19
N GLY A 16 -3.11 -14.85 -25.16
CA GLY A 16 -3.40 -13.41 -25.13
C GLY A 16 -4.20 -12.95 -23.92
N ALA A 17 -4.29 -11.63 -23.71
CA ALA A 17 -5.08 -11.00 -22.64
C ALA A 17 -6.58 -11.36 -22.69
N HIS A 18 -7.08 -11.68 -23.89
CA HIS A 18 -8.48 -12.08 -24.13
C HIS A 18 -8.63 -13.58 -24.44
N GLY A 19 -7.54 -14.37 -24.33
CA GLY A 19 -7.58 -15.82 -24.52
C GLY A 19 -8.39 -16.52 -23.42
N PRO A 20 -8.80 -17.78 -23.57
CA PRO A 20 -9.60 -18.47 -22.56
C PRO A 20 -8.84 -18.61 -21.23
N ILE A 21 -9.57 -18.53 -20.11
CA ILE A 21 -9.02 -18.79 -18.77
C ILE A 21 -8.57 -20.25 -18.71
N CYS A 22 -7.31 -20.48 -18.36
CA CYS A 22 -6.72 -21.81 -18.27
C CYS A 22 -6.37 -22.23 -16.83
N GLY A 23 -6.46 -21.31 -15.87
CA GLY A 23 -6.22 -21.57 -14.46
C GLY A 23 -6.32 -20.31 -13.61
N ALA A 24 -5.97 -20.44 -12.34
CA ALA A 24 -5.96 -19.39 -11.35
C ALA A 24 -4.55 -19.14 -10.80
N GLY A 25 -4.37 -18.03 -10.10
CA GLY A 25 -3.11 -17.69 -9.47
C GLY A 25 -3.27 -16.69 -8.33
N VAL A 26 -2.16 -16.43 -7.67
CA VAL A 26 -2.09 -15.61 -6.45
C VAL A 26 -0.94 -14.62 -6.58
N LEU A 27 -1.23 -13.32 -6.54
CA LEU A 27 -0.19 -12.29 -6.43
C LEU A 27 0.38 -12.31 -5.00
N VAL A 28 1.69 -12.50 -4.85
CA VAL A 28 2.36 -12.60 -3.54
C VAL A 28 3.25 -11.41 -3.21
N ASP A 29 3.69 -10.66 -4.24
CA ASP A 29 4.19 -9.29 -4.11
C ASP A 29 3.90 -8.52 -5.42
N GLN A 30 4.32 -7.25 -5.51
CA GLN A 30 4.03 -6.43 -6.70
C GLN A 30 4.65 -6.94 -8.01
N ASN A 31 5.59 -7.90 -7.96
CA ASN A 31 6.31 -8.45 -9.11
C ASN A 31 6.13 -9.96 -9.28
N THR A 32 5.51 -10.64 -8.32
CA THR A 32 5.59 -12.10 -8.20
C THR A 32 4.20 -12.69 -8.00
N ALA A 33 3.91 -13.74 -8.75
CA ALA A 33 2.69 -14.52 -8.62
C ALA A 33 3.00 -16.02 -8.47
N LEU A 34 2.04 -16.74 -7.90
CA LEU A 34 2.04 -18.19 -7.77
C LEU A 34 0.93 -18.81 -8.61
N THR A 35 1.20 -19.96 -9.21
CA THR A 35 0.20 -20.83 -9.87
C THR A 35 0.69 -22.28 -9.91
N CYS A 36 -0.07 -23.17 -10.53
CA CYS A 36 0.35 -24.54 -10.80
C CYS A 36 1.22 -24.65 -12.06
N ALA A 37 2.24 -25.50 -12.03
CA ALA A 37 3.13 -25.68 -13.17
C ALA A 37 2.41 -26.26 -14.40
N HIS A 38 1.42 -27.14 -14.22
CA HIS A 38 0.62 -27.64 -15.33
C HIS A 38 -0.26 -26.55 -16.00
N VAL A 39 -0.61 -25.48 -15.28
CA VAL A 39 -1.32 -24.32 -15.87
C VAL A 39 -0.39 -23.56 -16.81
N VAL A 40 0.91 -23.51 -16.50
CA VAL A 40 1.91 -22.86 -17.36
C VAL A 40 2.36 -23.79 -18.50
N ARG A 41 2.34 -25.11 -18.29
CA ARG A 41 2.82 -26.21 -19.18
C ARG A 41 4.33 -26.27 -19.35
N THR A 42 4.95 -25.18 -19.79
CA THR A 42 6.40 -25.10 -20.08
C THR A 42 7.01 -23.85 -19.43
N PRO A 43 8.22 -23.93 -18.88
CA PRO A 43 8.82 -22.82 -18.12
C PRO A 43 8.98 -21.52 -18.93
N ASP A 44 9.15 -21.61 -20.25
CA ASP A 44 9.35 -20.43 -21.12
C ASP A 44 8.04 -19.77 -21.59
N ALA A 45 6.88 -20.32 -21.20
CA ALA A 45 5.58 -19.81 -21.64
C ALA A 45 5.32 -18.39 -21.09
N VAL A 46 4.73 -17.55 -21.95
CA VAL A 46 4.14 -16.27 -21.53
C VAL A 46 2.74 -16.52 -21.02
N MET A 47 2.49 -16.10 -19.79
CA MET A 47 1.17 -16.12 -19.17
C MET A 47 0.62 -14.70 -19.09
N TRP A 48 -0.68 -14.54 -19.40
CA TRP A 48 -1.41 -13.30 -19.11
C TRP A 48 -2.14 -13.45 -17.79
N LEU A 49 -1.90 -12.52 -16.87
CA LEU A 49 -2.47 -12.46 -15.53
C LEU A 49 -3.47 -11.32 -15.49
N GLU A 50 -4.73 -11.66 -15.24
CA GLU A 50 -5.83 -10.70 -15.06
C GLU A 50 -6.29 -10.70 -13.60
N PHE A 51 -6.53 -9.51 -13.06
CA PHE A 51 -6.96 -9.28 -11.68
C PHE A 51 -8.46 -9.50 -11.55
N ALA A 52 -8.84 -10.68 -11.06
CA ALA A 52 -10.19 -11.20 -11.23
C ALA A 52 -11.29 -10.35 -10.58
N GLU A 53 -10.95 -9.69 -9.47
CA GLU A 53 -11.89 -8.94 -8.64
C GLU A 53 -11.61 -7.43 -8.64
N ASN A 54 -10.64 -7.00 -9.46
CA ASN A 54 -10.28 -5.60 -9.66
C ASN A 54 -9.95 -5.34 -11.13
N SER A 55 -10.99 -5.05 -11.92
CA SER A 55 -10.89 -4.78 -13.36
C SER A 55 -10.19 -3.47 -13.71
N ASP A 56 -9.97 -2.59 -12.73
CA ASP A 56 -9.25 -1.33 -12.93
C ASP A 56 -7.73 -1.55 -13.06
N ILE A 57 -7.26 -2.75 -12.70
CA ILE A 57 -5.86 -3.15 -12.84
C ILE A 57 -5.67 -3.84 -14.19
N GLU A 58 -4.92 -3.20 -15.08
CA GLU A 58 -4.62 -3.75 -16.39
C GLU A 58 -3.91 -5.12 -16.28
N PRO A 59 -4.32 -6.10 -17.11
CA PRO A 59 -3.63 -7.37 -17.21
C PRO A 59 -2.13 -7.21 -17.47
N VAL A 60 -1.36 -8.19 -17.03
CA VAL A 60 0.10 -8.16 -17.14
C VAL A 60 0.62 -9.50 -17.63
N THR A 61 1.66 -9.46 -18.44
CA THR A 61 2.39 -10.65 -18.84
C THR A 61 3.34 -11.09 -17.73
N ALA A 62 3.54 -12.41 -17.59
CA ALA A 62 4.45 -12.99 -16.64
C ALA A 62 5.10 -14.26 -17.19
N ARG A 63 6.28 -14.58 -16.67
CA ARG A 63 7.07 -15.78 -17.02
C ARG A 63 7.57 -16.44 -15.76
N VAL A 64 7.95 -17.72 -15.84
CA VAL A 64 8.52 -18.41 -14.69
C VAL A 64 9.87 -17.77 -14.34
N LEU A 65 10.08 -17.43 -13.07
CA LEU A 65 11.36 -16.92 -12.59
C LEU A 65 12.46 -17.99 -12.69
N PRO A 66 13.74 -17.61 -12.81
CA PRO A 66 14.84 -18.56 -12.61
C PRO A 66 14.70 -19.29 -11.27
N GLY A 67 14.72 -20.63 -11.28
CA GLY A 67 14.48 -21.46 -10.10
C GLY A 67 13.02 -21.51 -9.63
N GLY A 68 12.10 -20.86 -10.34
CA GLY A 68 10.66 -20.82 -10.03
C GLY A 68 9.85 -21.98 -10.62
N TRP A 69 10.48 -22.86 -11.41
CA TRP A 69 9.83 -24.06 -11.96
C TRP A 69 9.97 -25.23 -10.99
N LEU A 70 8.99 -25.43 -10.12
CA LEU A 70 9.09 -26.41 -9.04
C LEU A 70 8.52 -27.79 -9.40
N ARG A 71 8.03 -27.97 -10.64
CA ARG A 71 7.27 -29.14 -11.12
C ARG A 71 7.85 -30.50 -10.75
N ALA A 72 9.18 -30.62 -10.69
CA ALA A 72 9.85 -31.87 -10.36
C ALA A 72 9.59 -32.33 -8.91
N SER A 73 9.40 -31.37 -8.00
CA SER A 73 9.10 -31.63 -6.59
C SER A 73 7.61 -31.43 -6.31
N GLU A 74 7.05 -30.30 -6.75
CA GLU A 74 5.65 -29.92 -6.54
C GLU A 74 5.11 -29.26 -7.79
N ASP A 75 3.82 -29.43 -8.09
CA ASP A 75 3.19 -28.85 -9.30
C ASP A 75 2.90 -27.36 -9.13
N VAL A 76 3.96 -26.57 -8.92
CA VAL A 76 3.96 -25.13 -8.63
C VAL A 76 4.91 -24.39 -9.57
N ALA A 77 4.49 -23.22 -10.02
CA ALA A 77 5.31 -22.27 -10.75
C ALA A 77 5.29 -20.90 -10.05
N VAL A 78 6.47 -20.33 -9.83
CA VAL A 78 6.67 -18.96 -9.36
C VAL A 78 6.89 -18.07 -10.57
N LEU A 79 5.99 -17.14 -10.80
CA LEU A 79 5.98 -16.25 -11.95
C LEU A 79 6.50 -14.86 -11.58
N GLY A 80 7.33 -14.28 -12.43
CA GLY A 80 7.73 -12.88 -12.40
C GLY A 80 6.91 -12.11 -13.43
N LEU A 81 6.28 -11.02 -13.00
CA LEU A 81 5.54 -10.09 -13.84
C LEU A 81 6.52 -9.24 -14.64
N ASP A 82 6.19 -8.96 -15.90
CA ASP A 82 7.02 -8.12 -16.78
C ASP A 82 7.02 -6.64 -16.35
N SER A 83 5.99 -6.21 -15.61
CA SER A 83 5.94 -4.91 -14.97
C SER A 83 5.25 -5.00 -13.60
N PRO A 84 5.68 -4.20 -12.61
CA PRO A 84 5.09 -4.24 -11.28
C PRO A 84 3.60 -3.87 -11.31
N ARG A 85 2.83 -4.41 -10.36
CA ARG A 85 1.43 -4.06 -10.08
C ARG A 85 1.30 -3.55 -8.65
N PRO A 86 1.90 -2.41 -8.33
CA PRO A 86 1.93 -1.89 -6.96
C PRO A 86 0.56 -1.41 -6.46
N GLN A 87 -0.39 -1.17 -7.37
CA GLN A 87 -1.79 -0.89 -7.06
C GLN A 87 -2.55 -2.10 -6.51
N ALA A 88 -2.06 -3.32 -6.76
CA ALA A 88 -2.65 -4.55 -6.26
C ALA A 88 -2.10 -4.89 -4.87
N ARG A 89 -2.98 -5.04 -3.87
CA ARG A 89 -2.56 -5.52 -2.55
C ARG A 89 -2.18 -7.00 -2.63
N PRO A 90 -0.94 -7.40 -2.27
CA PRO A 90 -0.53 -8.80 -2.32
C PRO A 90 -1.23 -9.68 -1.29
N ALA A 91 -1.33 -10.98 -1.61
CA ALA A 91 -1.94 -11.96 -0.74
C ALA A 91 -1.14 -12.13 0.57
N PRO A 92 -1.79 -12.09 1.75
CA PRO A 92 -1.12 -12.44 2.99
C PRO A 92 -0.95 -13.96 3.08
N LEU A 93 0.30 -14.42 3.03
CA LEU A 93 0.66 -15.83 3.12
C LEU A 93 0.70 -16.31 4.58
N GLU A 94 0.18 -17.51 4.82
CA GLU A 94 0.15 -18.17 6.13
C GLU A 94 0.74 -19.58 6.00
N PRO A 95 1.99 -19.80 6.43
CA PRO A 95 2.59 -21.13 6.43
C PRO A 95 1.92 -22.12 7.37
N ALA A 96 1.29 -21.66 8.46
CA ALA A 96 0.68 -22.55 9.44
C ALA A 96 -0.60 -23.21 8.90
N LEU A 97 -0.62 -24.54 8.95
CA LEU A 97 -1.73 -25.36 8.48
C LEU A 97 -1.96 -26.52 9.45
N TRP A 98 -3.21 -26.81 9.82
CA TRP A 98 -3.56 -27.91 10.71
C TRP A 98 -4.87 -28.57 10.32
N GLY A 99 -5.03 -29.85 10.66
CA GLY A 99 -6.24 -30.62 10.41
C GLY A 99 -7.47 -30.02 11.10
N GLY A 100 -8.60 -30.03 10.41
CA GLY A 100 -9.87 -29.44 10.83
C GLY A 100 -10.02 -27.95 10.55
N MET A 101 -8.97 -27.25 10.10
CA MET A 101 -9.06 -25.82 9.75
C MET A 101 -10.10 -25.59 8.65
N GLU A 102 -11.00 -24.62 8.86
CA GLU A 102 -11.98 -24.20 7.84
C GLU A 102 -11.35 -23.25 6.83
N VAL A 103 -11.52 -23.59 5.56
CA VAL A 103 -10.91 -22.87 4.44
C VAL A 103 -11.91 -22.73 3.29
N TYR A 104 -11.59 -21.85 2.35
CA TYR A 104 -12.30 -21.74 1.08
C TYR A 104 -11.32 -21.52 -0.07
N ALA A 105 -11.73 -21.86 -1.28
CA ALA A 105 -10.99 -21.57 -2.50
C ALA A 105 -11.92 -20.96 -3.55
N THR A 106 -11.43 -19.96 -4.27
CA THR A 106 -12.16 -19.33 -5.39
C THR A 106 -11.43 -19.66 -6.69
N GLY A 107 -12.12 -20.36 -7.60
CA GLY A 107 -11.58 -20.71 -8.92
C GLY A 107 -12.46 -20.21 -10.06
N TYR A 108 -11.94 -20.25 -11.28
CA TYR A 108 -12.54 -19.66 -12.48
C TYR A 108 -12.78 -20.75 -13.53
N ALA A 109 -13.74 -21.63 -13.24
CA ALA A 109 -14.14 -22.70 -14.15
C ALA A 109 -14.96 -22.15 -15.32
N ARG A 110 -14.98 -22.87 -16.45
CA ARG A 110 -15.77 -22.48 -17.63
C ARG A 110 -17.25 -22.25 -17.26
N GLY A 111 -17.77 -21.07 -17.57
CA GLY A 111 -19.14 -20.66 -17.22
C GLY A 111 -19.28 -20.01 -15.85
N PHE A 112 -18.17 -19.87 -15.11
CA PHE A 112 -18.07 -19.16 -13.83
C PHE A 112 -16.85 -18.23 -13.88
N ASP A 113 -16.81 -17.39 -14.91
CA ASP A 113 -15.70 -16.46 -15.14
C ASP A 113 -15.61 -15.43 -13.99
N ASP A 114 -16.74 -15.07 -13.39
CA ASP A 114 -16.84 -14.22 -12.18
C ASP A 114 -16.33 -14.90 -10.89
N GLY A 115 -15.95 -16.18 -10.97
CA GLY A 115 -15.43 -16.96 -9.86
C GLY A 115 -16.50 -17.76 -9.14
N MET A 116 -16.11 -18.95 -8.67
CA MET A 116 -16.92 -19.81 -7.80
C MET A 116 -16.12 -20.12 -6.54
N SER A 117 -16.69 -19.84 -5.37
CA SER A 117 -16.08 -20.15 -4.09
C SER A 117 -16.59 -21.49 -3.54
N LEU A 118 -15.67 -22.33 -3.09
CA LEU A 118 -15.95 -23.62 -2.48
C LEU A 118 -15.42 -23.65 -1.06
N TRP A 119 -16.24 -24.07 -0.10
CA TRP A 119 -15.84 -24.25 1.28
C TRP A 119 -15.36 -25.67 1.55
N GLY A 120 -14.37 -25.78 2.42
CA GLY A 120 -13.83 -27.06 2.82
C GLY A 120 -13.15 -27.03 4.18
N ARG A 121 -12.71 -28.20 4.60
CA ARG A 121 -11.85 -28.37 5.78
C ARG A 121 -10.55 -29.04 5.38
N ILE A 122 -9.50 -28.63 6.06
CA ILE A 122 -8.21 -29.29 5.96
C ILE A 122 -8.35 -30.68 6.60
N GLY A 123 -8.19 -31.73 5.82
CA GLY A 123 -8.21 -33.11 6.28
C GLY A 123 -6.86 -33.54 6.86
N GLY A 124 -6.45 -34.77 6.52
CA GLY A 124 -5.11 -35.30 6.82
C GLY A 124 -4.08 -35.00 5.74
N ALA A 125 -2.79 -35.14 6.08
CA ALA A 125 -1.72 -35.17 5.10
C ALA A 125 -1.71 -36.52 4.38
N SER A 126 -1.66 -36.52 3.05
CA SER A 126 -1.39 -37.68 2.22
C SER A 126 -0.05 -37.46 1.51
N GLY A 127 1.03 -37.97 2.11
CA GLY A 127 2.39 -37.59 1.72
C GLY A 127 2.65 -36.11 2.01
N GLU A 128 3.21 -35.39 1.02
CA GLU A 128 3.49 -33.94 1.12
C GLU A 128 2.30 -33.05 0.72
N ARG A 129 1.19 -33.66 0.24
CA ARG A 129 -0.04 -32.95 -0.14
C ARG A 129 -1.08 -33.04 0.96
N VAL A 130 -1.87 -31.98 1.11
CA VAL A 130 -2.92 -31.93 2.13
C VAL A 130 -4.28 -32.05 1.46
N GLN A 131 -5.13 -32.91 2.04
CA GLN A 131 -6.49 -33.14 1.57
C GLN A 131 -7.40 -31.97 1.96
N LEU A 132 -8.19 -31.49 1.01
CA LEU A 132 -9.27 -30.54 1.21
C LEU A 132 -10.60 -31.29 1.10
N ASP A 133 -11.28 -31.47 2.23
CA ASP A 133 -12.59 -32.12 2.29
C ASP A 133 -13.69 -31.12 1.99
N ALA A 134 -14.50 -31.39 0.96
CA ALA A 134 -15.66 -30.57 0.65
C ALA A 134 -16.72 -30.66 1.75
N VAL A 135 -17.34 -29.55 2.13
CA VAL A 135 -18.42 -29.53 3.14
C VAL A 135 -19.68 -30.19 2.58
N THR A 136 -19.95 -30.04 1.28
CA THR A 136 -21.08 -30.66 0.59
C THR A 136 -20.71 -31.26 -0.77
N LYS A 137 -21.55 -32.18 -1.30
CA LYS A 137 -21.38 -32.79 -2.64
C LYS A 137 -21.41 -31.77 -3.79
N ALA A 138 -21.92 -30.55 -3.56
CA ALA A 138 -21.99 -29.49 -4.56
C ALA A 138 -20.69 -28.68 -4.66
N GLU A 139 -19.80 -28.77 -3.66
CA GLU A 139 -18.63 -27.91 -3.50
C GLU A 139 -17.34 -28.57 -3.98
N VAL A 140 -17.39 -29.08 -5.20
CA VAL A 140 -16.34 -29.89 -5.78
C VAL A 140 -15.51 -29.07 -6.77
N VAL A 141 -14.20 -29.04 -6.55
CA VAL A 141 -13.21 -28.36 -7.40
C VAL A 141 -13.28 -28.92 -8.84
N ARG A 142 -13.35 -28.02 -9.82
CA ARG A 142 -13.41 -28.35 -11.26
C ARG A 142 -12.20 -27.75 -11.98
N LYS A 143 -11.98 -28.18 -13.23
CA LYS A 143 -11.00 -27.54 -14.14
C LYS A 143 -11.24 -26.02 -14.19
N GLY A 144 -10.20 -25.25 -13.86
CA GLY A 144 -10.24 -23.79 -13.66
C GLY A 144 -9.95 -23.33 -12.22
N PHE A 145 -9.88 -24.28 -11.27
CA PHE A 145 -9.41 -24.02 -9.90
C PHE A 145 -7.91 -24.25 -9.70
N SER A 146 -7.23 -24.90 -10.64
CA SER A 146 -5.79 -25.13 -10.53
C SER A 146 -5.02 -23.83 -10.36
N GLY A 147 -4.22 -23.73 -9.31
CA GLY A 147 -3.48 -22.53 -8.90
C GLY A 147 -4.30 -21.54 -8.06
N ALA A 148 -5.56 -21.84 -7.75
CA ALA A 148 -6.38 -20.99 -6.87
C ALA A 148 -5.85 -21.00 -5.44
N ALA A 149 -5.93 -19.85 -4.77
CA ALA A 149 -5.62 -19.77 -3.35
C ALA A 149 -6.62 -20.58 -2.51
N VAL A 150 -6.09 -21.37 -1.59
CA VAL A 150 -6.83 -21.88 -0.43
C VAL A 150 -6.63 -20.88 0.70
N CYS A 151 -7.74 -20.35 1.22
CA CYS A 151 -7.73 -19.26 2.19
C CYS A 151 -8.37 -19.66 3.51
N THR A 152 -7.84 -19.15 4.63
CA THR A 152 -8.51 -19.23 5.93
C THR A 152 -9.88 -18.55 5.87
N ARG A 153 -10.86 -19.09 6.59
CA ARG A 153 -12.16 -18.43 6.77
C ARG A 153 -11.97 -16.96 7.22
N PRO A 154 -12.58 -15.97 6.53
CA PRO A 154 -12.51 -14.58 6.95
C PRO A 154 -13.18 -14.42 8.32
N GLN A 155 -12.56 -13.62 9.19
CA GLN A 155 -13.11 -13.26 10.51
C GLN A 155 -13.22 -11.74 10.57
N GLU A 156 -14.13 -11.23 11.38
CA GLU A 156 -14.30 -9.78 11.55
C GLU A 156 -12.97 -9.15 12.03
N GLY A 157 -12.49 -8.16 11.30
CA GLY A 157 -11.20 -7.50 11.57
C GLY A 157 -9.95 -8.32 11.22
N ARG A 158 -10.07 -9.48 10.57
CA ARG A 158 -8.93 -10.29 10.11
C ARG A 158 -9.09 -10.70 8.65
N PRO A 159 -8.25 -10.19 7.73
CA PRO A 159 -8.32 -10.55 6.33
C PRO A 159 -8.02 -12.04 6.15
N ALA A 160 -8.65 -12.66 5.14
CA ALA A 160 -8.37 -14.03 4.77
C ALA A 160 -6.89 -14.20 4.39
N ARG A 161 -6.24 -15.25 4.89
CA ARG A 161 -4.84 -15.59 4.58
C ARG A 161 -4.73 -16.81 3.70
N VAL A 162 -3.78 -16.80 2.78
CA VAL A 162 -3.53 -17.90 1.84
C VAL A 162 -2.65 -18.94 2.51
N VAL A 163 -3.16 -20.16 2.63
CA VAL A 163 -2.46 -21.29 3.27
C VAL A 163 -1.90 -22.31 2.27
N GLY A 164 -2.32 -22.23 1.00
CA GLY A 164 -1.82 -23.10 -0.06
C GLY A 164 -2.48 -22.83 -1.41
N LEU A 165 -2.12 -23.65 -2.39
CA LEU A 165 -2.68 -23.62 -3.74
C LEU A 165 -3.43 -24.92 -4.04
N VAL A 166 -4.58 -24.81 -4.70
CA VAL A 166 -5.29 -25.97 -5.24
C VAL A 166 -4.54 -26.51 -6.45
N VAL A 167 -4.17 -27.79 -6.44
CA VAL A 167 -3.38 -28.41 -7.52
C VAL A 167 -4.20 -29.35 -8.38
N SER A 168 -4.97 -30.22 -7.75
CA SER A 168 -5.80 -31.19 -8.46
C SER A 168 -7.02 -31.56 -7.63
N TRP A 169 -7.98 -32.22 -8.26
CA TRP A 169 -9.07 -32.89 -7.57
C TRP A 169 -9.12 -34.36 -7.95
N ARG A 170 -9.73 -35.19 -7.10
CA ARG A 170 -9.74 -36.66 -7.25
C ARG A 170 -10.22 -37.15 -8.62
N GLY A 171 -11.08 -36.40 -9.32
CA GLY A 171 -11.59 -36.79 -10.64
C GLY A 171 -10.61 -36.64 -11.81
N ASP A 172 -9.42 -36.05 -11.60
CA ASP A 172 -8.35 -35.97 -12.62
C ASP A 172 -7.37 -37.17 -12.56
N MET A 173 -7.44 -38.00 -11.51
CA MET A 173 -6.64 -39.22 -11.41
C MET A 173 -7.42 -40.33 -12.12
N GLU A 174 -6.86 -40.95 -13.17
CA GLU A 174 -7.44 -42.09 -13.91
C GLU A 174 -7.53 -43.38 -13.07
N GLU A 175 -7.91 -43.29 -11.80
CA GLU A 175 -8.07 -44.43 -10.90
C GLU A 175 -9.50 -44.98 -10.98
N VAL A 176 -9.59 -46.33 -10.97
CA VAL A 176 -10.85 -47.07 -11.02
C VAL A 176 -11.76 -46.64 -9.86
N ARG A 177 -12.97 -46.20 -10.20
CA ARG A 177 -13.99 -45.74 -9.26
C ARG A 177 -14.54 -46.93 -8.46
N PRO A 178 -14.44 -46.96 -7.13
CA PRO A 178 -15.31 -47.82 -6.33
C PRO A 178 -16.73 -47.26 -6.45
N GLU A 179 -17.71 -48.10 -6.80
CA GLU A 179 -19.10 -47.71 -7.08
C GLU A 179 -19.79 -47.00 -5.89
N ASP A 180 -19.20 -47.08 -4.68
CA ASP A 180 -19.78 -46.59 -3.44
C ASP A 180 -19.12 -45.31 -2.85
N ASN A 181 -18.17 -44.68 -3.54
CA ASN A 181 -17.30 -43.68 -2.89
C ASN A 181 -17.84 -42.23 -2.90
N ARG A 182 -18.54 -41.89 -1.82
CA ARG A 182 -19.17 -40.59 -1.49
C ARG A 182 -18.21 -39.45 -1.10
N LEU A 183 -16.92 -39.54 -1.42
CA LEU A 183 -15.86 -38.62 -0.94
C LEU A 183 -15.29 -37.77 -2.09
N ALA A 184 -15.72 -36.51 -2.16
CA ALA A 184 -15.15 -35.50 -3.05
C ALA A 184 -14.12 -34.66 -2.28
N PHE A 185 -12.84 -34.89 -2.57
CA PHE A 185 -11.74 -34.12 -1.98
C PHE A 185 -10.79 -33.60 -3.05
N SER A 186 -10.07 -32.54 -2.70
CA SER A 186 -9.06 -31.90 -3.55
C SER A 186 -7.69 -31.93 -2.87
N TYR A 187 -6.62 -31.80 -3.64
CA TYR A 187 -5.27 -31.70 -3.12
C TYR A 187 -4.79 -30.26 -3.15
N LEU A 188 -4.11 -29.86 -2.07
CA LEU A 188 -3.43 -28.59 -1.97
C LEU A 188 -1.93 -28.77 -1.72
N VAL A 189 -1.14 -27.84 -2.23
CA VAL A 189 0.28 -27.67 -1.85
C VAL A 189 0.35 -26.53 -0.82
N PRO A 190 0.75 -26.79 0.43
CA PRO A 190 0.81 -25.77 1.47
C PRO A 190 1.85 -24.69 1.17
N VAL A 191 1.60 -23.44 1.63
CA VAL A 191 2.58 -22.35 1.54
C VAL A 191 3.91 -22.73 2.20
N ALA A 192 3.88 -23.43 3.33
CA ALA A 192 5.08 -23.91 4.01
C ALA A 192 5.95 -24.77 3.06
N ARG A 193 5.34 -25.67 2.30
CA ARG A 193 6.04 -26.52 1.33
C ARG A 193 6.62 -25.71 0.17
N ILE A 194 5.87 -24.74 -0.35
CA ILE A 194 6.35 -23.83 -1.40
C ILE A 194 7.55 -23.01 -0.89
N ALA A 195 7.51 -22.55 0.36
CA ALA A 195 8.59 -21.80 0.99
C ALA A 195 9.86 -22.64 1.23
N GLU A 196 9.76 -23.96 1.42
CA GLU A 196 10.93 -24.84 1.48
C GLU A 196 11.67 -24.91 0.14
N LEU A 197 10.92 -24.85 -0.97
CA LEU A 197 11.42 -25.02 -2.32
C LEU A 197 11.81 -23.68 -2.99
N SER A 198 11.21 -22.57 -2.57
CA SER A 198 11.42 -21.25 -3.15
C SER A 198 11.89 -20.23 -2.11
N PRO A 199 13.15 -19.75 -2.20
CA PRO A 199 13.66 -18.69 -1.33
C PRO A 199 12.80 -17.41 -1.37
N VAL A 200 12.26 -17.07 -2.55
CA VAL A 200 11.38 -15.91 -2.73
C VAL A 200 10.12 -16.05 -1.88
N ILE A 201 9.47 -17.22 -1.90
CA ILE A 201 8.25 -17.44 -1.12
C ILE A 201 8.56 -17.53 0.37
N LYS A 202 9.69 -18.14 0.74
CA LYS A 202 10.17 -18.17 2.14
C LYS A 202 10.30 -16.76 2.73
N GLU A 203 10.84 -15.83 1.94
CA GLU A 203 11.03 -14.44 2.34
C GLU A 203 9.69 -13.69 2.49
N LEU A 204 8.70 -14.02 1.65
CA LEU A 204 7.38 -13.39 1.62
C LEU A 204 6.39 -13.97 2.64
N SER A 205 6.60 -15.21 3.09
CA SER A 205 5.71 -15.89 4.03
C SER A 205 6.13 -15.79 5.50
N GLY A 206 7.26 -15.13 5.79
CA GLY A 206 7.75 -14.94 7.16
C GLY A 206 6.89 -13.95 7.97
N PRO A 207 6.87 -14.05 9.31
CA PRO A 207 6.07 -13.17 10.17
C PRO A 207 6.49 -11.69 10.10
N HIS A 208 7.72 -11.42 9.67
CA HIS A 208 8.28 -10.07 9.49
C HIS A 208 8.46 -9.70 8.02
N ALA A 209 7.79 -10.42 7.11
CA ALA A 209 7.87 -10.16 5.68
C ALA A 209 7.22 -8.81 5.31
N TRP A 210 6.23 -8.37 6.08
CA TRP A 210 5.49 -7.13 5.84
C TRP A 210 5.24 -6.43 7.17
N ASP A 211 5.29 -5.11 7.19
CA ASP A 211 4.91 -4.30 8.37
C ASP A 211 3.53 -3.69 8.12
N ARG A 212 2.47 -4.47 8.39
CA ARG A 212 1.08 -4.04 8.15
C ARG A 212 0.69 -2.78 8.93
N PRO A 213 1.04 -2.63 10.22
CA PRO A 213 0.79 -1.36 10.93
C PRO A 213 1.50 -0.17 10.29
N PHE A 214 2.71 -0.35 9.73
CA PHE A 214 3.38 0.71 8.98
C PHE A 214 2.67 1.03 7.67
N GLU A 215 2.26 0.02 6.90
CA GLU A 215 1.49 0.21 5.67
C GLU A 215 0.22 1.02 5.92
N GLU A 216 -0.59 0.62 6.91
CA GLU A 216 -1.84 1.31 7.25
C GLU A 216 -1.62 2.78 7.61
N ARG A 217 -0.58 3.07 8.41
CA ARG A 217 -0.23 4.45 8.79
C ARG A 217 0.27 5.27 7.60
N LEU A 218 0.95 4.63 6.65
CA LEU A 218 1.52 5.32 5.50
C LEU A 218 0.46 5.54 4.40
N THR A 219 -0.37 4.55 4.14
CA THR A 219 -1.54 4.64 3.26
C THR A 219 -2.47 5.76 3.71
N ARG A 220 -2.82 5.82 5.01
CA ARG A 220 -3.61 6.93 5.58
C ARG A 220 -2.98 8.28 5.31
N TRP A 221 -1.66 8.39 5.47
CA TRP A 221 -0.94 9.63 5.23
C TRP A 221 -0.99 10.05 3.75
N PHE A 222 -0.85 9.11 2.81
CA PHE A 222 -1.01 9.39 1.38
C PHE A 222 -2.44 9.83 1.02
N GLU A 223 -3.46 9.19 1.60
CA GLU A 223 -4.87 9.39 1.25
C GLU A 223 -5.51 10.61 1.90
N ASP A 224 -5.13 10.94 3.14
CA ASP A 224 -5.70 12.08 3.86
C ASP A 224 -4.80 13.32 3.67
N PRO A 225 -5.24 14.33 2.89
CA PRO A 225 -4.47 15.55 2.68
C PRO A 225 -4.35 16.39 3.96
N ASP A 226 -5.19 16.16 4.97
CA ASP A 226 -5.11 16.86 6.26
C ASP A 226 -4.05 16.26 7.18
N GLU A 227 -3.48 15.08 6.85
CA GLU A 227 -2.31 14.52 7.53
C GLU A 227 -1.05 15.37 7.34
N ASP A 228 -0.08 15.22 8.24
CA ASP A 228 1.08 16.13 8.35
C ASP A 228 1.76 16.37 6.99
N PRO A 229 2.05 17.62 6.58
CA PRO A 229 2.65 17.91 5.28
C PRO A 229 4.08 17.35 5.14
N VAL A 230 4.76 17.07 6.24
CA VAL A 230 6.06 16.41 6.27
C VAL A 230 5.99 15.23 7.22
N LYS A 231 6.34 14.03 6.73
CA LYS A 231 6.46 12.80 7.52
C LYS A 231 7.89 12.31 7.48
N ILE A 232 8.50 12.14 8.64
CA ILE A 232 9.82 11.52 8.81
C ILE A 232 9.62 10.10 9.33
N THR A 233 10.30 9.12 8.73
CA THR A 233 10.26 7.73 9.20
C THR A 233 11.62 7.04 9.04
N VAL A 234 11.86 6.02 9.86
CA VAL A 234 13.06 5.16 9.79
C VAL A 234 12.65 3.83 9.17
N VAL A 235 13.28 3.45 8.06
CA VAL A 235 13.05 2.19 7.34
C VAL A 235 14.40 1.49 7.15
N PRO A 236 14.78 0.59 8.08
CA PRO A 236 15.98 -0.21 7.94
C PRO A 236 15.93 -1.04 6.65
N PRO A 237 17.06 -1.25 5.95
CA PRO A 237 17.07 -2.05 4.73
C PRO A 237 16.76 -3.53 5.01
N GLY A 238 16.07 -4.19 4.10
CA GLY A 238 15.90 -5.65 4.11
C GLY A 238 14.91 -6.21 5.15
N VAL A 239 14.23 -5.37 5.93
CA VAL A 239 13.14 -5.80 6.82
C VAL A 239 11.78 -5.62 6.14
N GLY A 240 10.72 -6.22 6.71
CA GLY A 240 9.36 -6.09 6.15
C GLY A 240 8.90 -4.66 5.97
N LYS A 241 9.40 -3.72 6.78
CA LYS A 241 9.14 -2.28 6.62
C LYS A 241 9.70 -1.70 5.31
N ASP A 242 10.88 -2.14 4.87
CA ASP A 242 11.49 -1.75 3.58
C ASP A 242 10.63 -2.27 2.42
N ARG A 243 10.18 -3.52 2.51
CA ARG A 243 9.28 -4.12 1.51
C ARG A 243 7.94 -3.41 1.44
N SER A 244 7.34 -3.13 2.60
CA SER A 244 6.11 -2.34 2.72
C SER A 244 6.26 -0.93 2.15
N LEU A 245 7.40 -0.26 2.37
CA LEU A 245 7.68 1.05 1.76
C LEU A 245 7.74 0.94 0.23
N ARG A 246 8.53 -0.01 -0.30
CA ARG A 246 8.68 -0.23 -1.74
C ARG A 246 7.34 -0.50 -2.44
N HIS A 247 6.45 -1.23 -1.77
CA HIS A 247 5.10 -1.47 -2.28
C HIS A 247 4.28 -0.17 -2.39
N LEU A 248 4.48 0.77 -1.47
CA LEU A 248 3.76 2.04 -1.42
C LEU A 248 4.44 3.19 -2.18
N GLU A 249 5.64 2.98 -2.76
CA GLU A 249 6.36 4.01 -3.54
C GLU A 249 5.51 4.59 -4.66
N HIS A 250 4.68 3.77 -5.30
CA HIS A 250 3.80 4.17 -6.41
C HIS A 250 2.79 5.27 -6.04
N ARG A 251 2.54 5.50 -4.75
CA ARG A 251 1.62 6.55 -4.28
C ARG A 251 2.28 7.92 -4.25
N ALA A 252 3.61 7.98 -4.29
CA ALA A 252 4.35 9.22 -4.47
C ALA A 252 4.45 9.57 -5.95
N GLN A 253 4.23 10.84 -6.28
CA GLN A 253 4.34 11.34 -7.65
C GLN A 253 5.81 11.52 -8.05
N VAL A 254 6.66 11.85 -7.07
CA VAL A 254 8.10 12.01 -7.27
C VAL A 254 8.84 11.17 -6.23
N VAL A 255 9.76 10.33 -6.69
CA VAL A 255 10.60 9.49 -5.83
C VAL A 255 12.06 9.87 -6.07
N HIS A 256 12.79 10.19 -5.00
CA HIS A 256 14.21 10.45 -5.01
C HIS A 256 14.92 9.46 -4.09
N ARG A 257 15.93 8.76 -4.61
CA ARG A 257 16.74 7.84 -3.81
C ARG A 257 18.05 8.52 -3.43
N GLY A 258 18.48 8.41 -2.17
CA GLY A 258 19.72 9.05 -1.70
C GLY A 258 20.91 8.71 -2.60
N GLY A 259 21.66 9.74 -3.00
CA GLY A 259 22.76 9.66 -3.96
C GLY A 259 22.35 9.82 -5.44
N SER A 260 21.05 9.98 -5.73
CA SER A 260 20.58 10.31 -7.09
C SER A 260 20.79 11.79 -7.42
N SER A 261 20.67 12.15 -8.69
CA SER A 261 20.77 13.53 -9.15
C SER A 261 19.70 14.43 -8.52
N ARG A 262 20.12 15.49 -7.83
CA ARG A 262 19.24 16.54 -7.27
C ARG A 262 18.57 17.39 -8.37
N PRO A 263 19.25 17.77 -9.48
CA PRO A 263 18.59 18.37 -10.62
C PRO A 263 17.40 17.56 -11.14
N ASP A 264 17.51 16.22 -11.22
CA ASP A 264 16.43 15.37 -11.71
C ASP A 264 15.21 15.40 -10.76
N LEU A 265 15.45 15.48 -9.44
CA LEU A 265 14.39 15.70 -8.46
C LEU A 265 13.70 17.06 -8.67
N ALA A 266 14.46 18.12 -8.91
CA ALA A 266 13.87 19.43 -9.21
C ALA A 266 13.01 19.36 -10.46
N ASP A 267 13.49 18.68 -11.51
CA ASP A 267 12.84 18.62 -12.82
C ASP A 267 11.51 17.87 -12.74
N HIS A 268 11.56 16.65 -12.21
CA HIS A 268 10.36 15.83 -12.00
C HIS A 268 9.35 16.48 -11.07
N ALA A 269 9.79 17.30 -10.11
CA ALA A 269 8.89 18.07 -9.26
C ALA A 269 8.22 19.22 -10.03
N LEU A 270 8.95 19.93 -10.89
CA LEU A 270 8.38 21.00 -11.72
C LEU A 270 7.39 20.44 -12.75
N ASP A 271 7.58 19.23 -13.27
CA ASP A 271 6.58 18.56 -14.13
C ASP A 271 5.19 18.42 -13.48
N GLN A 272 5.12 18.48 -12.14
CA GLN A 272 3.86 18.41 -11.39
C GLN A 272 3.16 19.77 -11.23
N ILE A 273 3.76 20.85 -11.75
CA ILE A 273 3.26 22.22 -11.63
C ILE A 273 2.97 22.77 -13.03
N THR A 274 1.87 23.49 -13.17
CA THR A 274 1.55 24.18 -14.43
C THR A 274 2.10 25.60 -14.44
N PHE A 275 2.90 25.92 -15.47
CA PHE A 275 3.52 27.24 -15.63
C PHE A 275 2.95 27.99 -16.85
N PRO A 276 2.82 29.33 -16.76
CA PRO A 276 2.79 30.19 -17.95
C PRO A 276 4.09 30.05 -18.75
N THR A 277 4.01 30.31 -20.06
CA THR A 277 5.18 30.23 -20.95
C THR A 277 6.32 31.13 -20.46
N GLY A 278 7.52 30.56 -20.30
CA GLY A 278 8.73 31.29 -19.94
C GLY A 278 9.04 31.38 -18.44
N GLU A 279 8.16 30.94 -17.55
CA GLU A 279 8.40 31.01 -16.09
C GLU A 279 9.19 29.83 -15.52
N TYR A 280 9.21 28.68 -16.22
CA TYR A 280 9.88 27.45 -15.76
C TYR A 280 11.33 27.69 -15.28
N LEU A 281 12.12 28.45 -16.06
CA LEU A 281 13.53 28.68 -15.75
C LEU A 281 13.74 29.42 -14.41
N ALA A 282 12.85 30.35 -14.07
CA ALA A 282 12.93 31.07 -12.80
C ALA A 282 12.70 30.13 -11.60
N TYR A 283 11.77 29.18 -11.73
CA TYR A 283 11.52 28.16 -10.70
C TYR A 283 12.65 27.14 -10.64
N TRP A 284 13.19 26.71 -11.79
CA TRP A 284 14.35 25.84 -11.89
C TRP A 284 15.57 26.43 -11.16
N ASP A 285 15.93 27.67 -11.48
CA ASP A 285 17.07 28.35 -10.85
C ASP A 285 16.85 28.55 -9.35
N TRP A 286 15.63 28.88 -8.93
CA TRP A 286 15.32 28.97 -7.51
C TRP A 286 15.44 27.62 -6.79
N LEU A 287 14.88 26.54 -7.35
CA LEU A 287 14.99 25.19 -6.76
C LEU A 287 16.45 24.74 -6.64
N ARG A 288 17.30 25.10 -7.60
CA ARG A 288 18.75 24.87 -7.55
C ARG A 288 19.51 25.81 -6.61
N GLY A 289 18.88 26.86 -6.12
CA GLY A 289 19.48 27.86 -5.24
C GLY A 289 20.38 28.87 -5.98
N THR A 290 20.29 28.92 -7.30
CA THR A 290 21.05 29.86 -8.15
C THR A 290 20.26 31.15 -8.43
N GLY A 291 18.94 31.13 -8.24
CA GLY A 291 18.04 32.26 -8.48
C GLY A 291 17.22 32.70 -7.26
N PRO A 292 16.63 33.90 -7.31
CA PRO A 292 15.74 34.40 -6.26
C PRO A 292 14.41 33.63 -6.25
N ARG A 293 13.71 33.68 -5.11
CA ARG A 293 12.36 33.11 -4.98
C ARG A 293 11.37 33.82 -5.92
N PRO A 294 10.61 33.09 -6.77
CA PRO A 294 9.53 33.67 -7.57
C PRO A 294 8.43 34.28 -6.69
N ALA A 295 7.91 35.45 -7.08
CA ALA A 295 6.96 36.23 -6.28
C ALA A 295 5.66 35.45 -5.96
N GLN A 296 5.16 34.65 -6.91
CA GLN A 296 3.92 33.87 -6.78
C GLN A 296 4.17 32.42 -6.35
N ALA A 297 5.35 32.06 -5.84
CA ALA A 297 5.67 30.66 -5.53
C ALA A 297 4.64 29.99 -4.60
N ALA A 298 4.12 30.69 -3.60
CA ALA A 298 3.12 30.12 -2.68
C ALA A 298 1.74 29.91 -3.33
N ASP A 299 1.39 30.72 -4.33
CA ASP A 299 0.12 30.64 -5.05
C ASP A 299 0.14 29.59 -6.16
N ARG A 300 1.32 29.03 -6.46
CA ARG A 300 1.56 28.02 -7.52
C ARG A 300 1.64 26.60 -6.97
N ALA A 301 0.89 26.34 -5.90
CA ALA A 301 0.74 24.98 -5.41
C ALA A 301 0.11 24.08 -6.48
N PRO A 302 0.53 22.81 -6.59
CA PRO A 302 -0.12 21.84 -7.43
C PRO A 302 -1.64 21.79 -7.20
N VAL A 303 -2.41 21.63 -8.28
CA VAL A 303 -3.88 21.58 -8.23
C VAL A 303 -4.39 20.42 -7.36
N ARG A 304 -3.60 19.36 -7.23
CA ARG A 304 -3.82 18.22 -6.33
C ARG A 304 -2.63 18.06 -5.40
N PRO A 305 -2.79 17.54 -4.17
CA PRO A 305 -1.66 17.27 -3.29
C PRO A 305 -0.61 16.39 -3.99
N VAL A 306 0.59 16.92 -4.20
CA VAL A 306 1.72 16.19 -4.78
C VAL A 306 2.68 15.80 -3.67
N THR A 307 3.12 14.55 -3.69
CA THR A 307 4.00 13.95 -2.71
C THR A 307 5.37 13.66 -3.31
N VAL A 308 6.39 14.11 -2.60
CA VAL A 308 7.80 13.74 -2.83
C VAL A 308 8.20 12.74 -1.76
N LEU A 309 8.60 11.54 -2.20
CA LEU A 309 9.25 10.55 -1.36
C LEU A 309 10.76 10.64 -1.54
N VAL A 310 11.48 10.82 -0.44
CA VAL A 310 12.94 10.74 -0.38
C VAL A 310 13.30 9.46 0.35
N ASP A 311 13.78 8.47 -0.40
CA ASP A 311 14.19 7.17 0.12
C ASP A 311 15.70 7.13 0.44
N GLY A 312 16.03 7.20 1.73
CA GLY A 312 17.40 7.17 2.23
C GLY A 312 18.07 8.54 2.25
N LEU A 313 17.47 9.53 2.91
CA LEU A 313 18.05 10.87 3.07
C LEU A 313 19.43 10.82 3.76
N ASP A 314 19.61 9.89 4.71
CA ASP A 314 20.89 9.64 5.38
C ASP A 314 21.96 8.98 4.51
N ARG A 315 21.62 8.63 3.27
CA ARG A 315 22.58 8.16 2.25
C ARG A 315 22.97 9.25 1.26
N GLU A 316 22.36 10.43 1.34
CA GLU A 316 22.71 11.55 0.49
C GLU A 316 24.12 12.07 0.85
N PRO A 317 25.02 12.25 -0.13
CA PRO A 317 26.35 12.81 0.14
C PRO A 317 26.30 14.24 0.71
N GLU A 318 25.34 15.04 0.26
CA GLU A 318 25.12 16.42 0.70
C GLU A 318 23.68 16.63 1.22
N PRO A 319 23.35 16.09 2.41
CA PRO A 319 21.97 16.06 2.90
C PRO A 319 21.42 17.48 3.16
N ASP A 320 22.24 18.44 3.55
CA ASP A 320 21.80 19.82 3.79
C ASP A 320 21.29 20.49 2.52
N ALA A 321 21.97 20.31 1.39
CA ALA A 321 21.57 20.91 0.13
C ALA A 321 20.30 20.24 -0.45
N LEU A 322 20.13 18.93 -0.24
CA LEU A 322 18.85 18.26 -0.52
C LEU A 322 17.74 18.82 0.38
N ILE A 323 17.99 18.99 1.68
CA ILE A 323 17.04 19.58 2.63
C ILE A 323 16.63 21.00 2.23
N GLU A 324 17.54 21.82 1.72
CA GLU A 324 17.21 23.15 1.22
C GLU A 324 16.26 23.09 0.02
N LEU A 325 16.55 22.23 -0.95
CA LEU A 325 15.68 22.00 -2.11
C LEU A 325 14.28 21.52 -1.68
N LEU A 326 14.21 20.56 -0.76
CA LEU A 326 12.94 20.07 -0.21
C LEU A 326 12.18 21.18 0.54
N GLY A 327 12.90 22.09 1.19
CA GLY A 327 12.33 23.27 1.82
C GLY A 327 11.65 24.21 0.82
N ARG A 328 12.24 24.36 -0.38
CA ARG A 328 11.66 25.14 -1.49
C ARG A 328 10.45 24.42 -2.10
N LEU A 329 10.52 23.11 -2.28
CA LEU A 329 9.36 22.31 -2.72
C LEU A 329 8.18 22.40 -1.74
N ARG A 330 8.44 22.42 -0.43
CA ARG A 330 7.38 22.64 0.58
C ARG A 330 6.70 24.00 0.41
N VAL A 331 7.45 25.05 0.05
CA VAL A 331 6.87 26.37 -0.24
C VAL A 331 5.94 26.34 -1.44
N LEU A 332 6.19 25.45 -2.40
CA LEU A 332 5.31 25.14 -3.53
C LEU A 332 4.16 24.19 -3.14
N GLY A 333 3.93 23.90 -1.85
CA GLY A 333 2.82 23.08 -1.40
C GLY A 333 3.02 21.56 -1.54
N PHE A 334 4.22 21.08 -1.84
CA PHE A 334 4.51 19.65 -1.89
C PHE A 334 4.51 19.03 -0.50
N ARG A 335 3.94 17.83 -0.39
CA ARG A 335 4.03 16.99 0.80
C ARG A 335 5.28 16.13 0.74
N LEU A 336 5.96 15.97 1.86
CA LEU A 336 7.27 15.31 1.90
C LEU A 336 7.23 14.07 2.79
N LEU A 337 7.63 12.93 2.22
CA LEU A 337 7.92 11.71 2.96
C LEU A 337 9.42 11.49 2.98
N LEU A 338 10.04 11.65 4.16
CA LEU A 338 11.48 11.52 4.35
C LEU A 338 11.78 10.19 5.04
N VAL A 339 12.51 9.32 4.36
CA VAL A 339 12.90 8.01 4.85
C VAL A 339 14.38 8.03 5.20
N PHE A 340 14.67 7.66 6.44
CA PHE A 340 16.02 7.42 6.94
C PHE A 340 16.24 5.91 7.08
N ARG A 341 17.44 5.42 6.80
CA ARG A 341 17.76 4.00 7.01
C ARG A 341 18.08 3.69 8.46
N HIS A 342 18.56 4.68 9.19
CA HIS A 342 18.91 4.56 10.60
C HIS A 342 18.35 5.74 11.40
N GLU A 343 17.95 5.48 12.64
CA GLU A 343 17.56 6.55 13.56
C GLU A 343 18.77 7.43 13.87
N GLY A 344 18.59 8.75 13.79
CA GLY A 344 19.69 9.70 14.01
C GLY A 344 20.73 9.75 12.89
N GLY A 345 20.44 9.22 11.71
CA GLY A 345 21.31 9.32 10.54
C GLY A 345 21.66 10.75 10.13
N THR A 346 22.61 10.91 9.20
CA THR A 346 23.04 12.22 8.68
C THR A 346 21.83 13.01 8.16
N GLY A 347 21.79 14.31 8.48
CA GLY A 347 20.65 15.17 8.13
C GLY A 347 19.39 15.02 9.01
N TRP A 348 19.36 14.12 10.01
CA TRP A 348 18.18 13.91 10.87
C TRP A 348 17.71 15.19 11.58
N ASN A 349 18.62 15.85 12.29
CA ASN A 349 18.31 17.09 13.01
C ASN A 349 17.94 18.20 12.03
N ALA A 350 18.66 18.34 10.92
CA ALA A 350 18.36 19.34 9.90
C ALA A 350 16.99 19.12 9.25
N ALA A 351 16.61 17.88 8.92
CA ALA A 351 15.29 17.56 8.40
C ALA A 351 14.18 17.85 9.43
N ARG A 352 14.41 17.50 10.70
CA ARG A 352 13.47 17.83 11.77
C ARG A 352 13.30 19.35 11.93
N ASP A 353 14.40 20.09 11.92
CA ASP A 353 14.44 21.49 12.32
C ASP A 353 14.10 22.45 11.16
N LYS A 354 14.56 22.14 9.94
CA LYS A 354 14.33 22.95 8.73
C LYS A 354 13.08 22.50 7.93
N LEU A 355 12.70 21.22 7.98
CA LEU A 355 11.55 20.68 7.23
C LEU A 355 10.32 20.45 8.10
N LEU A 356 10.41 19.52 9.06
CA LEU A 356 9.24 19.08 9.83
C LEU A 356 8.64 20.19 10.68
N ARG A 357 9.47 20.87 11.49
CA ARG A 357 8.98 21.86 12.46
C ARG A 357 8.28 23.05 11.79
N PRO A 358 8.86 23.72 10.77
CA PRO A 358 8.14 24.80 10.10
C PRO A 358 6.89 24.31 9.37
N ALA A 359 6.92 23.08 8.83
CA ALA A 359 5.75 22.51 8.16
C ALA A 359 4.59 22.27 9.12
N LEU A 360 4.84 21.74 10.33
CA LEU A 360 3.81 21.55 11.34
C LEU A 360 3.26 22.88 11.87
N SER A 361 4.12 23.89 12.01
CA SER A 361 3.69 25.25 12.35
C SER A 361 2.69 25.78 11.32
N SER A 362 3.08 25.84 10.05
CA SER A 362 2.21 26.35 8.98
C SER A 362 0.94 25.51 8.82
N HIS A 363 1.02 24.19 9.04
CA HIS A 363 -0.16 23.32 9.00
C HIS A 363 -1.13 23.61 10.13
N ALA A 364 -0.63 23.82 11.36
CA ALA A 364 -1.46 24.21 12.48
C ALA A 364 -2.19 25.53 12.19
N ASP A 365 -1.50 26.51 11.63
CA ASP A 365 -2.09 27.81 11.28
C ASP A 365 -3.19 27.64 10.20
N ALA A 366 -2.94 26.85 9.15
CA ALA A 366 -3.93 26.56 8.11
C ALA A 366 -5.18 25.84 8.65
N LEU A 367 -5.01 24.90 9.59
CA LEU A 367 -6.11 24.21 10.26
C LEU A 367 -6.91 25.17 11.16
N LEU A 368 -6.24 26.09 11.86
CA LEU A 368 -6.89 27.10 12.70
C LEU A 368 -7.73 28.07 11.85
N ASP A 369 -7.24 28.49 10.70
CA ASP A 369 -7.99 29.35 9.78
C ASP A 369 -9.20 28.63 9.18
N ARG A 370 -9.08 27.33 8.91
CA ARG A 370 -10.23 26.49 8.54
C ARG A 370 -11.25 26.37 9.66
N LEU A 371 -10.81 26.17 10.91
CA LEU A 371 -11.69 26.08 12.08
C LEU A 371 -12.44 27.41 12.27
N GLN A 372 -11.74 28.54 12.24
CA GLN A 372 -12.36 29.85 12.36
C GLN A 372 -13.42 30.07 11.28
N ARG A 373 -13.12 29.75 10.02
CA ARG A 373 -14.09 29.86 8.91
C ARG A 373 -15.31 28.97 9.12
N ALA A 374 -15.12 27.75 9.63
CA ALA A 374 -16.22 26.82 9.90
C ALA A 374 -17.14 27.32 11.02
N GLU A 375 -16.56 27.82 12.11
CA GLU A 375 -17.31 28.41 13.24
C GLU A 375 -18.08 29.67 12.81
N PHE A 376 -17.41 30.59 12.10
CA PHE A 376 -18.04 31.79 11.56
C PHE A 376 -19.20 31.46 10.62
N SER A 377 -18.99 30.54 9.66
CA SER A 377 -20.04 30.11 8.73
C SER A 377 -21.23 29.44 9.43
N ARG A 378 -21.01 28.84 10.60
CA ARG A 378 -22.09 28.28 11.41
C ARG A 378 -22.85 29.38 12.16
N ALA A 379 -22.16 30.32 12.76
CA ALA A 379 -22.77 31.46 13.46
C ALA A 379 -23.71 32.25 12.55
N VAL A 380 -23.25 32.55 11.32
CA VAL A 380 -24.07 33.21 10.29
C VAL A 380 -25.33 32.40 9.97
N ARG A 381 -25.22 31.07 9.82
CA ARG A 381 -26.38 30.20 9.55
C ARG A 381 -27.39 30.14 10.70
N LEU A 382 -26.93 30.29 11.95
CA LEU A 382 -27.80 30.25 13.13
C LEU A 382 -28.42 31.62 13.46
N GLY A 383 -28.21 32.64 12.63
CA GLY A 383 -28.77 33.98 12.83
C GLY A 383 -28.17 34.73 14.01
N VAL A 384 -27.05 34.24 14.56
CA VAL A 384 -26.32 34.90 15.65
C VAL A 384 -25.35 35.90 15.03
N VAL A 385 -25.88 37.04 14.56
CA VAL A 385 -25.05 38.13 14.03
C VAL A 385 -25.48 39.43 14.69
N ASP A 386 -25.01 39.63 15.92
CA ASP A 386 -24.82 40.97 16.48
C ASP A 386 -23.31 41.25 16.54
N SER A 387 -22.91 42.40 15.99
CA SER A 387 -21.52 42.88 15.91
C SER A 387 -20.79 42.91 17.26
N ALA A 388 -21.50 42.97 18.38
CA ALA A 388 -20.93 42.90 19.73
C ALA A 388 -20.48 41.49 20.17
N SER A 389 -20.81 40.44 19.40
CA SER A 389 -20.57 39.02 19.76
C SER A 389 -19.47 38.33 18.95
N LEU A 390 -18.67 39.05 18.16
CA LEU A 390 -17.65 38.44 17.29
C LEU A 390 -16.66 37.52 18.04
N HIS A 391 -16.32 37.82 19.29
CA HIS A 391 -15.43 36.98 20.11
C HIS A 391 -16.08 35.67 20.59
N THR A 392 -17.39 35.62 20.77
CA THR A 392 -18.13 34.38 21.08
C THR A 392 -18.36 33.52 19.84
N LEU A 393 -18.21 34.06 18.62
CA LEU A 393 -18.46 33.30 17.38
C LEU A 393 -17.30 32.37 16.97
N THR A 394 -16.07 32.63 17.44
CA THR A 394 -14.86 31.85 17.10
C THR A 394 -14.06 31.46 18.33
N GLU A 395 -14.73 31.23 19.45
CA GLU A 395 -14.12 31.00 20.76
C GLU A 395 -13.13 29.82 20.75
N THR A 396 -13.49 28.71 20.09
CA THR A 396 -12.59 27.56 19.98
C THR A 396 -11.37 27.93 19.17
N ALA A 397 -11.52 28.52 17.98
CA ALA A 397 -10.39 28.93 17.15
C ALA A 397 -9.45 29.91 17.87
N ASP A 398 -9.99 30.89 18.60
CA ASP A 398 -9.21 31.87 19.34
C ASP A 398 -8.45 31.24 20.51
N ARG A 399 -9.09 30.34 21.27
CA ARG A 399 -8.42 29.55 22.32
C ARG A 399 -7.27 28.73 21.75
N ARG A 400 -7.48 28.06 20.61
CA ARG A 400 -6.44 27.26 19.96
C ARG A 400 -5.30 28.13 19.41
N ARG A 401 -5.59 29.33 18.92
CA ARG A 401 -4.55 30.33 18.55
C ARG A 401 -3.73 30.80 19.73
N GLN A 402 -4.35 30.99 20.91
CA GLN A 402 -3.59 31.29 22.11
C GLN A 402 -2.64 30.14 22.47
N GLN A 403 -3.12 28.89 22.41
CA GLN A 403 -2.28 27.71 22.60
C GLN A 403 -1.13 27.67 21.59
N ARG A 404 -1.40 27.96 20.31
CA ARG A 404 -0.39 28.06 19.25
C ARG A 404 0.72 29.06 19.58
N ARG A 405 0.38 30.24 20.08
CA ARG A 405 1.37 31.27 20.49
C ARG A 405 2.23 30.83 21.68
N LEU A 406 1.64 30.16 22.66
CA LEU A 406 2.38 29.61 23.80
C LEU A 406 3.39 28.54 23.37
N ILE A 407 3.04 27.75 22.36
CA ILE A 407 3.94 26.74 21.79
C ILE A 407 5.14 27.42 21.11
N ASP A 408 4.97 28.54 20.42
CA ASP A 408 6.09 29.27 19.79
C ASP A 408 7.07 29.85 20.80
N ALA A 409 6.61 30.15 22.01
CA ALA A 409 7.47 30.66 23.08
C ALA A 409 8.37 29.59 23.72
N LEU A 410 8.21 28.32 23.37
CA LEU A 410 9.03 27.23 23.92
C LEU A 410 10.44 27.25 23.33
N ALA A 411 11.45 27.29 24.20
CA ALA A 411 12.86 27.22 23.79
C ALA A 411 13.28 25.81 23.34
N ASP A 412 12.68 24.76 23.93
CA ASP A 412 12.98 23.38 23.55
C ASP A 412 12.23 22.99 22.27
N SER A 413 13.01 22.71 21.24
CA SER A 413 12.59 22.24 19.93
C SER A 413 11.75 20.97 19.97
N GLN A 414 12.11 20.02 20.84
CA GLN A 414 11.44 18.72 20.93
C GLN A 414 10.09 18.86 21.66
N GLN A 415 10.06 19.66 22.71
CA GLN A 415 8.83 20.02 23.41
C GLN A 415 7.88 20.77 22.46
N GLN A 416 8.40 21.72 21.69
CA GLN A 416 7.62 22.47 20.69
C GLN A 416 6.96 21.51 19.67
N LEU A 417 7.71 20.58 19.09
CA LEU A 417 7.18 19.59 18.14
C LEU A 417 6.09 18.70 18.75
N THR A 418 6.30 18.24 19.98
CA THR A 418 5.33 17.41 20.70
C THR A 418 4.02 18.17 20.89
N ARG A 419 4.10 19.41 21.37
CA ARG A 419 2.92 20.26 21.58
C ARG A 419 2.23 20.65 20.28
N LEU A 420 2.97 20.91 19.20
CA LEU A 420 2.40 21.17 17.87
C LEU A 420 1.56 19.98 17.39
N ARG A 421 2.06 18.74 17.52
CA ARG A 421 1.32 17.53 17.14
C ARG A 421 0.06 17.33 17.98
N GLU A 422 0.12 17.63 19.28
CA GLU A 422 -1.06 17.61 20.16
C GLU A 422 -2.10 18.65 19.72
N LEU A 423 -1.67 19.88 19.41
CA LEU A 423 -2.55 20.93 18.92
C LEU A 423 -3.21 20.53 17.60
N ILE A 424 -2.44 20.09 16.61
CA ILE A 424 -2.97 19.64 15.31
C ILE A 424 -4.02 18.55 15.49
N ARG A 425 -3.73 17.53 16.30
CA ARG A 425 -4.69 16.44 16.59
C ARG A 425 -5.98 16.97 17.18
N THR A 426 -5.88 17.93 18.09
CA THR A 426 -7.03 18.54 18.76
C THR A 426 -7.84 19.39 17.80
N VAL A 427 -7.19 20.25 16.99
CA VAL A 427 -7.88 21.07 15.98
C VAL A 427 -8.57 20.21 14.92
N ARG A 428 -7.95 19.10 14.49
CA ARG A 428 -8.61 18.12 13.60
C ARG A 428 -9.85 17.50 14.25
N ALA A 429 -9.82 17.22 15.55
CA ALA A 429 -10.98 16.70 16.27
C ALA A 429 -12.11 17.75 16.37
N ASP A 430 -11.77 19.01 16.66
CA ASP A 430 -12.70 20.14 16.72
C ASP A 430 -13.36 20.39 15.34
N LEU A 431 -12.59 20.28 14.25
CA LEU A 431 -13.10 20.36 12.88
C LEU A 431 -14.05 19.22 12.50
N ARG A 432 -13.85 18.01 13.03
CA ARG A 432 -14.74 16.85 12.82
C ARG A 432 -16.01 16.92 13.65
N HIS A 433 -15.97 17.56 14.81
CA HIS A 433 -17.09 17.73 15.72
C HIS A 433 -17.27 19.22 16.05
N PRO A 434 -17.76 20.04 15.11
CA PRO A 434 -18.06 21.43 15.40
C PRO A 434 -19.22 21.48 16.40
N GLY A 435 -18.94 21.46 17.70
CA GLY A 435 -19.93 21.55 18.78
C GLY A 435 -19.95 20.44 19.83
N GLY A 436 -18.80 19.91 20.26
CA GLY A 436 -18.73 19.15 21.52
C GLY A 436 -19.02 20.05 22.72
N ARG A 437 -20.16 19.83 23.38
CA ARG A 437 -20.65 20.50 24.60
C ARG A 437 -19.54 20.78 25.64
N VAL A 438 -19.51 22.02 26.15
CA VAL A 438 -19.07 22.34 27.51
C VAL A 438 -20.28 22.23 28.43
#